data_AF-A0AAD3R6K9-F1
#
_entry.id   AF-A0AAD3R6K9-F1
#
_cell.length_a   1.000
_cell.length_b   1.000
_cell.length_c   1.000
_cell.angle_alpha   90.00
_cell.angle_beta   90.00
_cell.angle_gamma   90.00
#
_symmetry.space_group_name_H-M   'P 1'
#
loop_
_entity.id
_entity.type
_entity.pdbx_description
1 polymer ?
#
loop_
_entity_poly.entity_id
_entity_poly.type
_entity_poly.pdbx_seq_one_letter_code
_entity_poly.pdbx_strand_id
1 'polypeptide(L)'
;MQVDQEGQSQGDQQNEENSSSSKEGAPGEKQDPAAGGSKPKVKVKSIDLPIMANNIRQLDSDVLNNFVDYERQMIIQDKLVKELNDAKNAVEEYVYDLRDKLCGVYEKYITEEDSNRLTLMLEDTENWLYEDGEDQPKQVYEEKLDALKRLGQPIQDRHREHEDRPRAFEELGKKLQLYMKFVDSYKQKDERYLHLSPEEMSTVEKCVNESMGWMNSKMNAQSKLAITQDPVVKVADIIAKIQEMEDVCNPVINRPMPTVEEAPEVNDQKSGAHNGPTAKQGAEGKGDAKGSQQTKPGTKEMEVD
;
A
#
# COMPACT_ATOMS: atom_id res chain seq x y z
N MET A 1 -43.20 23.36 17.08
CA MET A 1 -43.49 24.68 17.67
C MET A 1 -43.06 25.73 16.66
N GLN A 2 -44.06 26.41 16.11
CA GLN A 2 -43.98 27.63 15.32
C GLN A 2 -43.25 28.77 16.04
N VAL A 3 -42.63 29.66 15.25
CA VAL A 3 -42.63 31.12 15.43
C VAL A 3 -42.48 31.70 14.01
N ASP A 4 -43.56 31.83 13.26
CA ASP A 4 -44.54 32.93 13.21
C ASP A 4 -43.95 34.31 12.86
N GLN A 5 -44.48 34.78 11.72
CA GLN A 5 -44.27 36.00 11.00
C GLN A 5 -45.58 36.79 11.09
N GLU A 6 -45.54 37.96 11.73
CA GLU A 6 -46.55 39.02 11.62
C GLU A 6 -45.74 40.33 11.54
N GLY A 7 -45.98 41.27 10.65
CA GLY A 7 -47.25 41.70 10.08
C GLY A 7 -47.38 43.18 10.45
N GLN A 8 -47.38 44.06 9.45
CA GLN A 8 -47.98 45.39 9.61
C GLN A 8 -48.49 45.89 8.26
N SER A 9 -49.79 46.12 8.25
CA SER A 9 -50.63 46.64 7.18
C SER A 9 -51.25 47.95 7.66
N GLN A 10 -51.55 48.84 6.70
CA GLN A 10 -52.45 50.01 6.66
C GLN A 10 -51.74 51.10 5.85
N GLY A 11 -52.18 51.47 4.64
CA GLY A 11 -53.48 52.05 4.29
C GLY A 11 -53.31 53.58 4.31
N ASP A 12 -53.70 54.41 3.35
CA ASP A 12 -54.62 54.34 2.21
C ASP A 12 -54.38 55.61 1.35
N GLN A 13 -55.04 55.67 0.19
CA GLN A 13 -55.46 56.86 -0.57
C GLN A 13 -54.73 57.28 -1.88
N GLN A 14 -55.46 56.93 -2.94
CA GLN A 14 -55.54 57.39 -4.33
C GLN A 14 -55.18 58.86 -4.61
N ASN A 15 -54.58 59.14 -5.78
CA ASN A 15 -55.28 59.94 -6.81
C ASN A 15 -54.67 59.79 -8.21
N GLU A 16 -55.52 60.08 -9.19
CA GLU A 16 -55.57 59.82 -10.63
C GLU A 16 -54.35 60.04 -11.55
N GLU A 17 -54.37 59.23 -12.61
CA GLU A 17 -53.75 59.46 -13.91
C GLU A 17 -54.24 60.78 -14.54
N ASN A 18 -53.33 61.56 -15.14
CA ASN A 18 -53.72 62.28 -16.35
C ASN A 18 -52.57 62.38 -17.37
N SER A 19 -53.00 62.15 -18.60
CA SER A 19 -52.39 62.13 -19.91
C SER A 19 -51.74 63.46 -20.36
N SER A 20 -50.89 63.32 -21.38
CA SER A 20 -50.59 64.27 -22.47
C SER A 20 -49.37 65.20 -22.37
N SER A 21 -48.26 64.64 -22.86
CA SER A 21 -47.33 65.15 -23.88
C SER A 21 -47.45 66.59 -24.42
N SER A 22 -46.29 67.26 -24.47
CA SER A 22 -45.74 68.10 -25.58
C SER A 22 -45.41 69.58 -25.28
N LYS A 23 -44.09 69.80 -25.10
CA LYS A 23 -43.16 70.74 -25.81
C LYS A 23 -43.35 72.27 -25.87
N GLU A 24 -42.18 72.91 -25.67
CA GLU A 24 -41.67 74.21 -26.21
C GLU A 24 -42.30 75.49 -25.64
N GLY A 25 -41.61 76.61 -25.37
CA GLY A 25 -40.26 77.13 -25.54
C GLY A 25 -40.26 78.60 -25.03
N ALA A 26 -39.09 79.14 -24.65
CA ALA A 26 -38.84 80.44 -23.97
C ALA A 26 -39.18 81.72 -24.80
N PRO A 27 -38.75 82.98 -24.48
CA PRO A 27 -38.36 83.70 -23.23
C PRO A 27 -38.92 85.17 -23.07
N GLY A 28 -38.68 85.83 -21.93
CA GLY A 28 -38.58 87.32 -21.73
C GLY A 28 -39.90 88.12 -21.64
N GLU A 29 -40.10 89.21 -20.86
CA GLU A 29 -39.22 90.27 -20.33
C GLU A 29 -39.88 91.03 -19.14
N LYS A 30 -39.02 91.40 -18.17
CA LYS A 30 -38.91 92.66 -17.38
C LYS A 30 -40.07 93.24 -16.54
N GLN A 31 -39.78 93.38 -15.24
CA GLN A 31 -39.82 94.67 -14.51
C GLN A 31 -38.96 94.63 -13.22
N ASP A 32 -37.82 95.31 -13.29
CA ASP A 32 -37.12 96.27 -12.38
C ASP A 32 -37.27 96.27 -10.82
N PRO A 33 -36.38 96.97 -10.07
CA PRO A 33 -35.47 96.33 -9.12
C PRO A 33 -35.72 96.75 -7.66
N ALA A 34 -35.05 96.04 -6.75
CA ALA A 34 -34.44 96.52 -5.50
C ALA A 34 -34.69 95.59 -4.30
N ALA A 35 -33.69 95.60 -3.43
CA ALA A 35 -33.68 95.13 -2.05
C ALA A 35 -33.51 93.62 -1.80
N GLY A 36 -32.25 93.26 -1.56
CA GLY A 36 -31.87 92.62 -0.29
C GLY A 36 -32.47 91.25 0.01
N GLY A 37 -31.81 90.20 -0.46
CA GLY A 37 -32.06 88.83 0.01
C GLY A 37 -30.83 87.97 -0.23
N SER A 38 -30.01 87.81 0.80
CA SER A 38 -28.85 86.92 0.78
C SER A 38 -29.31 85.49 0.51
N LYS A 39 -29.08 85.00 -0.72
CA LYS A 39 -29.32 83.58 -1.01
C LYS A 39 -28.34 82.76 -0.16
N PRO A 40 -28.81 81.80 0.65
CA PRO A 40 -27.90 80.96 1.43
C PRO A 40 -27.04 80.19 0.44
N LYS A 41 -25.72 80.44 0.46
CA LYS A 41 -24.75 79.64 -0.30
C LYS A 41 -24.81 78.22 0.29
N VAL A 42 -25.48 77.31 -0.40
CA VAL A 42 -25.48 75.89 -0.07
C VAL A 42 -24.03 75.42 -0.18
N LYS A 43 -23.38 75.22 0.97
CA LYS A 43 -22.05 74.61 1.04
C LYS A 43 -22.22 73.12 0.84
N VAL A 44 -22.13 72.67 -0.40
CA VAL A 44 -22.00 71.25 -0.72
C VAL A 44 -20.63 70.79 -0.23
N LYS A 45 -20.61 70.00 0.85
CA LYS A 45 -19.43 69.24 1.24
C LYS A 45 -19.47 67.92 0.47
N SER A 46 -18.72 67.86 -0.62
CA SER A 46 -18.44 66.59 -1.28
C SER A 46 -17.42 65.85 -0.41
N ILE A 47 -17.82 64.70 0.11
CA ILE A 47 -16.94 63.77 0.83
C ILE A 47 -16.72 62.63 -0.15
N ASP A 48 -15.47 62.39 -0.53
CA ASP A 48 -15.12 61.23 -1.34
C ASP A 48 -15.52 59.97 -0.56
N LEU A 49 -16.52 59.24 -1.07
CA LEU A 49 -16.86 57.92 -0.57
C LEU A 49 -15.93 56.94 -1.28
N PRO A 50 -14.92 56.37 -0.60
CA PRO A 50 -14.04 55.39 -1.22
C PRO A 50 -14.87 54.14 -1.53
N ILE A 51 -15.23 53.97 -2.79
CA ILE A 51 -15.90 52.75 -3.28
C ILE A 51 -14.80 51.70 -3.43
N MET A 52 -14.63 50.85 -2.42
CA MET A 52 -13.79 49.66 -2.54
C MET A 52 -14.55 48.60 -3.32
N ALA A 53 -14.41 48.63 -4.65
CA ALA A 53 -14.93 47.57 -5.51
C ALA A 53 -14.03 46.34 -5.39
N ASN A 54 -14.40 45.40 -4.52
CA ASN A 54 -13.73 44.11 -4.45
C ASN A 54 -14.17 43.24 -5.65
N ASN A 55 -13.43 43.34 -6.76
CA ASN A 55 -13.73 42.62 -8.01
C ASN A 55 -13.24 41.17 -7.99
N ILE A 56 -12.69 40.71 -6.87
CA ILE A 56 -12.17 39.35 -6.71
C ILE A 56 -13.28 38.50 -6.10
N ARG A 57 -13.77 37.51 -6.86
CA ARG A 57 -14.74 36.51 -6.38
C ARG A 57 -14.06 35.46 -5.48
N GLN A 58 -13.29 35.89 -4.49
CA GLN A 58 -12.61 35.02 -3.54
C GLN A 58 -13.10 35.30 -2.13
N LEU A 59 -13.15 34.23 -1.33
CA LEU A 59 -13.44 34.31 0.10
C LEU A 59 -12.27 34.97 0.84
N ASP A 60 -12.57 35.67 1.93
CA ASP A 60 -11.55 36.19 2.84
C ASP A 60 -10.72 35.03 3.43
N SER A 61 -9.43 35.25 3.70
CA SER A 61 -8.55 34.18 4.18
C SER A 61 -9.03 33.58 5.50
N ASP A 62 -9.62 34.38 6.38
CA ASP A 62 -10.13 33.90 7.67
C ASP A 62 -11.39 33.04 7.48
N VAL A 63 -12.25 33.44 6.54
CA VAL A 63 -13.47 32.69 6.18
C VAL A 63 -13.10 31.39 5.46
N LEU A 64 -12.10 31.40 4.58
CA LEU A 64 -11.62 30.20 3.89
C LEU A 64 -11.01 29.20 4.88
N ASN A 65 -10.17 29.65 5.81
CA ASN A 65 -9.60 28.78 6.84
C ASN A 65 -10.70 28.16 7.71
N ASN A 66 -11.70 28.96 8.09
CA ASN A 66 -12.85 28.47 8.85
C ASN A 66 -13.63 27.38 8.08
N PHE A 67 -13.87 27.54 6.77
CA PHE A 67 -14.48 26.49 5.96
C PHE A 67 -13.60 25.24 5.81
N VAL A 68 -12.28 25.41 5.69
CA VAL A 68 -11.33 24.28 5.67
C VAL A 68 -11.36 23.52 6.99
N ASP A 69 -11.46 24.20 8.13
CA ASP A 69 -11.56 23.55 9.44
C ASP A 69 -12.88 22.80 9.61
N TYR A 70 -14.00 23.37 9.14
CA TYR A 70 -15.28 22.65 9.10
C TYR A 70 -15.22 21.41 8.20
N GLU A 71 -14.63 21.52 7.01
CA GLU A 71 -14.43 20.39 6.11
C GLU A 71 -13.57 19.29 6.77
N ARG A 72 -12.47 19.67 7.44
CA ARG A 72 -11.63 18.73 8.19
C ARG A 72 -12.42 18.03 9.30
N GLN A 73 -13.26 18.76 10.02
CA GLN A 73 -14.10 18.19 11.07
C GLN A 73 -15.10 17.18 10.51
N MET A 74 -15.75 17.49 9.38
CA MET A 74 -16.65 16.56 8.69
C MET A 74 -15.90 15.31 8.19
N ILE A 75 -14.72 15.46 7.57
CA ILE A 75 -13.88 14.34 7.15
C ILE A 75 -13.50 13.43 8.32
N ILE A 76 -13.15 14.01 9.47
CA ILE A 76 -12.79 13.24 10.67
C ILE A 76 -14.02 12.48 11.19
N GLN A 77 -15.19 13.11 11.23
CA GLN A 77 -16.43 12.43 11.65
C GLN A 77 -16.80 11.29 10.71
N ASP A 78 -16.76 11.50 9.39
CA ASP A 78 -17.01 10.46 8.39
C ASP A 78 -16.04 9.29 8.56
N LYS A 79 -14.75 9.59 8.80
CA LYS A 79 -13.74 8.57 9.06
C LYS A 79 -14.02 7.78 10.34
N LEU A 80 -14.41 8.44 11.43
CA LEU A 80 -14.74 7.78 12.70
C LEU A 80 -15.95 6.86 12.56
N VAL A 81 -17.01 7.32 11.89
CA VAL A 81 -18.20 6.51 11.60
C VAL A 81 -17.83 5.33 10.72
N LYS A 82 -17.00 5.53 9.69
CA LYS A 82 -16.52 4.45 8.84
C LYS A 82 -15.72 3.41 9.63
N GLU A 83 -14.75 3.84 10.43
CA GLU A 83 -13.93 2.93 11.23
C GLU A 83 -14.75 2.14 12.28
N LEU A 84 -15.80 2.75 12.82
CA LEU A 84 -16.72 2.06 13.73
C LEU A 84 -17.52 0.97 13.00
N ASN A 85 -18.07 1.29 11.82
CA ASN A 85 -18.77 0.31 10.99
C ASN A 85 -17.82 -0.82 10.52
N ASP A 86 -16.60 -0.47 10.13
CA ASP A 86 -15.57 -1.45 9.74
C ASP A 86 -15.23 -2.38 10.92
N ALA A 87 -15.11 -1.85 12.14
CA ALA A 87 -14.86 -2.66 13.34
C ALA A 87 -16.04 -3.59 13.67
N LYS A 88 -17.28 -3.10 13.55
CA LYS A 88 -18.50 -3.90 13.72
C LYS A 88 -18.56 -5.05 12.70
N ASN A 89 -18.36 -4.73 11.42
CA ASN A 89 -18.33 -5.71 10.34
C ASN A 89 -17.20 -6.73 10.52
N ALA A 90 -16.03 -6.31 11.03
CA ALA A 90 -14.92 -7.22 11.29
C ALA A 90 -15.24 -8.25 12.40
N VAL A 91 -16.00 -7.86 13.43
CA VAL A 91 -16.50 -8.80 14.45
C VAL A 91 -17.49 -9.77 13.82
N GLU A 92 -18.47 -9.25 13.07
CA GLU A 92 -19.51 -10.05 12.42
C GLU A 92 -18.91 -11.09 11.45
N GLU A 93 -18.04 -10.64 10.54
CA GLU A 93 -17.32 -11.52 9.60
C GLU A 93 -16.52 -12.60 10.35
N TYR A 94 -15.81 -12.22 11.41
CA TYR A 94 -15.03 -13.18 12.20
C TYR A 94 -15.90 -14.22 12.90
N VAL A 95 -17.07 -13.82 13.42
CA VAL A 95 -18.00 -14.73 14.07
C VAL A 95 -18.55 -15.77 13.07
N TYR A 96 -18.97 -15.32 11.88
CA TYR A 96 -19.49 -16.22 10.85
C TYR A 96 -18.39 -17.15 10.29
N ASP A 97 -17.23 -16.60 9.95
CA ASP A 97 -16.11 -17.37 9.40
C ASP A 97 -15.58 -18.40 10.41
N LEU A 98 -15.44 -18.02 11.69
CA LEU A 98 -14.96 -18.94 12.71
C LEU A 98 -15.97 -20.04 13.00
N ARG A 99 -17.27 -19.73 13.05
CA ARG A 99 -18.33 -20.73 13.28
C ARG A 99 -18.35 -21.79 12.18
N ASP A 100 -18.28 -21.37 10.91
CA ASP A 100 -18.22 -22.29 9.78
C ASP A 100 -16.97 -23.17 9.83
N LYS A 101 -15.80 -22.55 10.05
CA LYS A 101 -14.53 -23.28 10.10
C LYS A 101 -14.42 -24.21 11.30
N LEU A 102 -15.04 -23.88 12.44
CA LEU A 102 -15.02 -24.69 13.66
C LEU A 102 -15.76 -26.03 13.47
N CYS A 103 -16.88 -26.00 12.75
CA CYS A 103 -17.67 -27.20 12.40
C CYS A 103 -17.12 -27.96 11.17
N GLY A 104 -16.13 -27.42 10.47
CA GLY A 104 -15.56 -28.04 9.26
C GLY A 104 -14.07 -28.35 9.41
N VAL A 105 -13.25 -27.35 9.11
CA VAL A 105 -11.81 -27.53 8.92
C VAL A 105 -11.06 -27.66 10.26
N TYR A 106 -11.53 -27.00 11.32
CA TYR A 106 -10.87 -26.96 12.62
C TYR A 106 -11.29 -28.06 13.59
N GLU A 107 -12.35 -28.82 13.28
CA GLU A 107 -12.86 -29.93 14.11
C GLU A 107 -11.75 -30.91 14.54
N LYS A 108 -10.79 -31.19 13.65
CA LYS A 108 -9.69 -32.14 13.91
C LYS A 108 -8.53 -31.56 14.73
N TYR A 109 -8.48 -30.24 14.89
CA TYR A 109 -7.35 -29.50 15.49
C TYR A 109 -7.69 -28.89 16.85
N ILE A 110 -8.91 -29.14 17.33
CA ILE A 110 -9.46 -28.59 18.57
C ILE A 110 -9.87 -29.71 19.51
N THR A 111 -9.83 -29.44 20.82
CA THR A 111 -10.43 -30.33 21.81
C THR A 111 -11.94 -30.08 21.88
N GLU A 112 -12.75 -31.08 22.23
CA GLU A 112 -14.20 -30.89 22.37
C GLU A 112 -14.54 -29.81 23.41
N GLU A 113 -13.74 -29.68 24.48
CA GLU A 113 -13.92 -28.65 25.51
C GLU A 113 -13.68 -27.25 24.96
N ASP A 114 -12.56 -27.03 24.25
CA ASP A 114 -12.26 -25.74 23.63
C ASP A 114 -13.26 -25.39 22.52
N SER A 115 -13.72 -26.39 21.77
CA SER A 115 -14.74 -26.26 20.72
C SER A 115 -16.07 -25.77 21.28
N ASN A 116 -16.56 -26.42 22.34
CA ASN A 116 -17.79 -26.01 23.02
C ASN A 116 -17.65 -24.60 23.62
N ARG A 117 -16.51 -24.31 24.26
CA ARG A 117 -16.24 -22.99 24.84
C ARG A 117 -16.25 -21.89 23.78
N LEU A 118 -15.60 -22.13 22.65
CA LEU A 118 -15.52 -21.15 21.56
C LEU A 118 -16.88 -20.98 20.87
N THR A 119 -17.64 -22.06 20.67
CA THR A 119 -19.00 -22.00 20.13
C THR A 119 -19.91 -21.14 21.01
N LEU A 120 -19.88 -21.35 22.33
CA LEU A 120 -20.67 -20.55 23.26
C LEU A 120 -20.26 -19.08 23.25
N MET A 121 -18.95 -18.78 23.18
CA MET A 121 -18.46 -17.40 23.06
C MET A 121 -18.86 -16.74 21.74
N LEU A 122 -18.94 -17.49 20.64
CA LEU A 122 -19.40 -17.00 19.34
C LEU A 122 -20.91 -16.68 19.38
N GLU A 123 -21.72 -17.57 19.95
CA GLU A 123 -23.16 -17.35 20.15
C GLU A 123 -23.44 -16.14 21.06
N ASP A 124 -22.70 -16.01 22.17
CA ASP A 124 -22.80 -14.86 23.08
C ASP A 124 -22.44 -13.54 22.38
N THR A 125 -21.44 -13.58 21.48
CA THR A 125 -21.02 -12.39 20.72
C THR A 125 -22.01 -12.05 19.61
N GLU A 126 -22.60 -13.05 18.95
CA GLU A 126 -23.67 -12.88 17.96
C GLU A 126 -24.92 -12.27 18.62
N ASN A 127 -25.36 -12.80 19.77
CA ASN A 127 -26.50 -12.24 20.50
C ASN A 127 -26.22 -10.81 20.96
N TRP A 128 -25.01 -10.55 21.47
CA TRP A 128 -24.59 -9.22 21.86
C TRP A 128 -24.62 -8.23 20.69
N LEU A 129 -24.23 -8.64 19.48
CA LEU A 129 -24.26 -7.77 18.29
C LEU A 129 -25.67 -7.31 17.90
N TYR A 130 -26.69 -8.13 18.18
CA TYR A 130 -28.11 -7.82 17.93
C TYR A 130 -28.81 -7.09 19.09
N GLU A 131 -28.27 -7.14 20.30
CA GLU A 131 -28.80 -6.46 21.49
C GLU A 131 -27.97 -5.21 21.83
N ASP A 132 -27.13 -5.28 22.85
CA ASP A 132 -26.37 -4.14 23.40
C ASP A 132 -25.24 -3.64 22.48
N GLY A 133 -24.90 -4.41 21.46
CA GLY A 133 -23.82 -4.16 20.50
C GLY A 133 -24.20 -3.29 19.30
N GLU A 134 -25.43 -2.75 19.23
CA GLU A 134 -25.86 -1.93 18.09
C GLU A 134 -25.12 -0.58 18.02
N ASP A 135 -24.94 0.10 19.15
CA ASP A 135 -24.33 1.44 19.27
C ASP A 135 -23.23 1.45 20.35
N GLN A 136 -22.10 0.81 20.04
CA GLN A 136 -20.95 0.74 20.94
C GLN A 136 -19.73 1.46 20.36
N PRO A 137 -18.83 2.01 21.20
CA PRO A 137 -17.62 2.63 20.70
C PRO A 137 -16.72 1.57 20.04
N LYS A 138 -15.98 1.98 19.01
CA LYS A 138 -15.02 1.15 18.25
C LYS A 138 -14.18 0.22 19.13
N GLN A 139 -13.66 0.73 20.24
CA GLN A 139 -12.81 -0.01 21.16
C GLN A 139 -13.48 -1.27 21.72
N VAL A 140 -14.79 -1.25 21.96
CA VAL A 140 -15.51 -2.43 22.49
C VAL A 140 -15.59 -3.53 21.44
N TYR A 141 -15.80 -3.19 20.17
CA TYR A 141 -15.74 -4.16 19.08
C TYR A 141 -14.33 -4.76 18.92
N GLU A 142 -13.29 -3.94 19.03
CA GLU A 142 -11.90 -4.40 18.98
C GLU A 142 -11.58 -5.35 20.15
N GLU A 143 -11.99 -5.01 21.38
CA GLU A 143 -11.79 -5.85 22.56
C GLU A 143 -12.53 -7.20 22.46
N LYS A 144 -13.76 -7.19 21.93
CA LYS A 144 -14.52 -8.42 21.65
C LYS A 144 -13.84 -9.27 20.58
N LEU A 145 -13.40 -8.65 19.49
CA LEU A 145 -12.67 -9.32 18.43
C LEU A 145 -11.38 -9.94 18.94
N ASP A 146 -10.63 -9.23 19.78
CA ASP A 146 -9.38 -9.71 20.38
C ASP A 146 -9.61 -10.86 21.36
N ALA A 147 -10.70 -10.81 22.14
CA ALA A 147 -11.09 -11.91 23.02
C ALA A 147 -11.40 -13.19 22.22
N LEU A 148 -12.14 -13.06 21.10
CA LEU A 148 -12.41 -14.19 20.20
C LEU A 148 -11.12 -14.69 19.53
N LYS A 149 -10.31 -13.78 18.99
CA LYS A 149 -9.02 -14.11 18.36
C LYS A 149 -8.06 -14.78 19.32
N ARG A 150 -8.06 -14.44 20.60
CA ARG A 150 -7.17 -15.07 21.58
C ARG A 150 -7.37 -16.59 21.69
N LEU A 151 -8.61 -17.06 21.51
CA LEU A 151 -8.92 -18.49 21.49
C LEU A 151 -8.86 -19.07 20.07
N GLY A 152 -9.34 -18.31 19.08
CA GLY A 152 -9.38 -18.74 17.67
C GLY A 152 -8.00 -18.82 17.02
N GLN A 153 -7.11 -17.84 17.23
CA GLN A 153 -5.79 -17.76 16.59
C GLN A 153 -4.93 -19.01 16.83
N PRO A 154 -4.80 -19.56 18.06
CA PRO A 154 -4.08 -20.81 18.28
C PRO A 154 -4.60 -21.97 17.42
N ILE A 155 -5.92 -22.06 17.22
CA ILE A 155 -6.53 -23.13 16.42
C ILE A 155 -6.24 -22.92 14.93
N GLN A 156 -6.40 -21.69 14.44
CA GLN A 156 -6.08 -21.32 13.07
C GLN A 156 -4.59 -21.56 12.77
N ASP A 157 -3.72 -21.20 13.70
CA ASP A 157 -2.28 -21.45 13.64
C ASP A 157 -2.00 -22.95 13.60
N ARG A 158 -2.58 -23.77 14.49
CA ARG A 158 -2.40 -25.24 14.46
C ARG A 158 -2.79 -25.84 13.10
N HIS A 159 -3.92 -25.40 12.54
CA HIS A 159 -4.36 -25.84 11.22
C HIS A 159 -3.36 -25.43 10.13
N ARG A 160 -3.04 -24.14 10.03
CA ARG A 160 -2.09 -23.61 9.02
C ARG A 160 -0.74 -24.30 9.13
N GLU A 161 -0.24 -24.42 10.35
CA GLU A 161 1.02 -25.09 10.66
C GLU A 161 0.98 -26.58 10.29
N HIS A 162 -0.16 -27.27 10.42
CA HIS A 162 -0.28 -28.66 10.01
C HIS A 162 -0.28 -28.83 8.48
N GLU A 163 -0.89 -27.90 7.73
CA GLU A 163 -0.88 -27.92 6.25
C GLU A 163 0.47 -27.50 5.66
N ASP A 164 1.10 -26.47 6.22
CA ASP A 164 2.31 -25.88 5.68
C ASP A 164 3.59 -26.60 6.14
N ARG A 165 3.60 -27.24 7.31
CA ARG A 165 4.79 -27.93 7.83
C ARG A 165 5.30 -29.05 6.92
N PRO A 166 4.47 -29.94 6.34
CA PRO A 166 4.94 -30.92 5.36
C PRO A 166 5.63 -30.26 4.16
N ARG A 167 5.09 -29.14 3.66
CA ARG A 167 5.68 -28.39 2.55
C ARG A 167 7.03 -27.77 2.93
N ALA A 168 7.12 -27.17 4.12
CA ALA A 168 8.37 -26.59 4.63
C ALA A 168 9.45 -27.67 4.85
N PHE A 169 9.08 -28.85 5.34
CA PHE A 169 10.01 -29.98 5.46
C PHE A 169 10.44 -30.53 4.11
N GLU A 170 9.55 -30.57 3.13
CA GLU A 170 9.91 -30.96 1.76
C GLU A 170 10.93 -29.99 1.16
N GLU A 171 10.75 -28.68 1.39
CA GLU A 171 11.71 -27.67 0.94
C GLU A 171 13.07 -27.81 1.64
N LEU A 172 13.09 -27.98 2.96
CA LEU A 172 14.32 -28.26 3.70
C LEU A 172 15.01 -29.53 3.17
N GLY A 173 14.25 -30.60 2.91
CA GLY A 173 14.75 -31.83 2.31
C GLY A 173 15.36 -31.63 0.92
N LYS A 174 14.72 -30.82 0.06
CA LYS A 174 15.25 -30.46 -1.27
C LYS A 174 16.59 -29.71 -1.16
N LYS A 175 16.69 -28.73 -0.25
CA LYS A 175 17.93 -27.96 -0.05
C LYS A 175 19.05 -28.84 0.56
N LEU A 176 18.72 -29.70 1.52
CA LEU A 176 19.65 -30.70 2.04
C LEU A 176 20.20 -31.62 0.93
N GLN A 177 19.32 -32.14 0.07
CA GLN A 177 19.73 -33.01 -1.03
C GLN A 177 20.61 -32.28 -2.06
N LEU A 178 20.32 -31.00 -2.33
CA LEU A 178 21.15 -30.16 -3.20
C LEU A 178 22.57 -30.04 -2.63
N TYR A 179 22.69 -29.74 -1.34
CA TYR A 179 23.99 -29.58 -0.69
C TYR A 179 24.74 -30.91 -0.52
N MET A 180 24.05 -32.03 -0.28
CA MET A 180 24.67 -33.36 -0.30
C MET A 180 25.27 -33.68 -1.68
N LYS A 181 24.53 -33.43 -2.77
CA LYS A 181 25.06 -33.62 -4.13
C LYS A 181 26.28 -32.75 -4.42
N PHE A 182 26.30 -31.53 -3.89
CA PHE A 182 27.46 -30.65 -4.00
C PHE A 182 28.69 -31.23 -3.26
N VAL A 183 28.50 -31.70 -2.01
CA VAL A 183 29.55 -32.38 -1.22
C VAL A 183 30.10 -33.59 -1.98
N ASP A 184 29.22 -34.41 -2.57
CA ASP A 184 29.62 -35.59 -3.32
C ASP A 184 30.37 -35.24 -4.61
N SER A 185 29.96 -34.17 -5.31
CA SER A 185 30.63 -33.69 -6.52
C SER A 185 32.04 -33.18 -6.23
N TYR A 186 32.23 -32.50 -5.10
CA TYR A 186 33.56 -32.11 -4.62
C TYR A 186 34.44 -33.33 -4.31
N LYS A 187 33.89 -34.34 -3.60
CA LYS A 187 34.60 -35.59 -3.28
C LYS A 187 35.00 -36.36 -4.54
N GLN A 188 34.21 -36.27 -5.61
CA GLN A 188 34.51 -36.84 -6.92
C GLN A 188 35.54 -36.02 -7.74
N LYS A 189 36.03 -34.90 -7.20
CA LYS A 189 36.99 -33.99 -7.86
C LYS A 189 36.48 -33.43 -9.18
N ASP A 190 35.21 -33.04 -9.24
CA ASP A 190 34.65 -32.30 -10.38
C ASP A 190 35.44 -30.99 -10.59
N GLU A 191 35.85 -30.72 -11.84
CA GLU A 191 36.62 -29.54 -12.25
C GLU A 191 35.99 -28.21 -11.81
N ARG A 192 34.67 -28.19 -11.65
CA ARG A 192 33.92 -27.00 -11.20
C ARG A 192 34.12 -26.63 -9.75
N TYR A 193 34.64 -27.55 -8.91
CA TYR A 193 34.73 -27.37 -7.47
C TYR A 193 36.14 -27.56 -6.90
N LEU A 194 37.13 -27.79 -7.76
CA LEU A 194 38.53 -28.04 -7.39
C LEU A 194 39.22 -26.83 -6.74
N HIS A 195 38.67 -25.61 -6.89
CA HIS A 195 39.18 -24.38 -6.26
C HIS A 195 38.72 -24.18 -4.82
N LEU A 196 37.79 -25.01 -4.32
CA LEU A 196 37.25 -24.91 -2.97
C LEU A 196 38.16 -25.56 -1.94
N SER A 197 38.34 -24.89 -0.80
CA SER A 197 39.18 -25.43 0.27
C SER A 197 38.51 -26.63 0.97
N PRO A 198 39.29 -27.62 1.43
CA PRO A 198 38.77 -28.73 2.23
C PRO A 198 38.06 -28.26 3.51
N GLU A 199 38.49 -27.14 4.10
CA GLU A 199 37.88 -26.56 5.30
C GLU A 199 36.48 -26.00 5.04
N GLU A 200 36.30 -25.29 3.91
CA GLU A 200 34.98 -24.80 3.48
C GLU A 200 34.02 -25.96 3.21
N MET A 201 34.52 -27.01 2.54
CA MET A 201 33.72 -28.21 2.26
C MET A 201 33.32 -28.96 3.54
N SER A 202 34.25 -29.08 4.50
CA SER A 202 33.97 -29.69 5.81
C SER A 202 32.90 -28.90 6.59
N THR A 203 32.90 -27.58 6.46
CA THR A 203 31.89 -26.70 7.07
C THR A 203 30.50 -26.95 6.49
N VAL A 204 30.39 -27.05 5.16
CA VAL A 204 29.13 -27.39 4.47
C VAL A 204 28.64 -28.78 4.84
N GLU A 205 29.53 -29.79 4.84
CA GLU A 205 29.17 -31.16 5.23
C GLU A 205 28.68 -31.24 6.68
N LYS A 206 29.32 -30.51 7.59
CA LYS A 206 28.88 -30.41 8.99
C LYS A 206 27.50 -29.74 9.10
N CYS A 207 27.29 -28.61 8.42
CA CYS A 207 26.02 -27.89 8.43
C CYS A 207 24.86 -28.75 7.91
N VAL A 208 25.08 -29.50 6.83
CA VAL A 208 24.09 -30.42 6.24
C VAL A 208 23.76 -31.56 7.22
N ASN A 209 24.77 -32.20 7.82
CA ASN A 209 24.55 -33.28 8.78
C ASN A 209 23.82 -32.81 10.06
N GLU A 210 24.17 -31.64 10.59
CA GLU A 210 23.50 -31.03 11.74
C GLU A 210 22.03 -30.68 11.41
N SER A 211 21.78 -30.11 10.23
CA SER A 211 20.44 -29.76 9.76
C SER A 211 19.57 -31.00 9.48
N MET A 212 20.16 -32.08 8.94
CA MET A 212 19.49 -33.37 8.77
C MET A 212 19.15 -34.02 10.13
N GLY A 213 20.08 -33.98 11.09
CA GLY A 213 19.85 -34.46 12.46
C GLY A 213 18.72 -33.67 13.15
N TRP A 214 18.71 -32.35 12.99
CA TRP A 214 17.66 -31.47 13.49
C TRP A 214 16.30 -31.81 12.87
N MET A 215 16.22 -31.95 11.54
CA MET A 215 14.99 -32.31 10.83
C MET A 215 14.41 -33.63 11.35
N ASN A 216 15.23 -34.67 11.46
CA ASN A 216 14.81 -35.97 11.98
C ASN A 216 14.34 -35.90 13.44
N SER A 217 15.06 -35.16 14.29
CA SER A 217 14.70 -34.97 15.69
C SER A 217 13.35 -34.25 15.83
N LYS A 218 13.12 -33.18 15.05
CA LYS A 218 11.87 -32.41 15.08
C LYS A 218 10.70 -33.19 14.50
N MET A 219 10.91 -33.93 13.40
CA MET A 219 9.88 -34.79 12.81
C MET A 219 9.43 -35.89 13.78
N ASN A 220 10.37 -36.55 14.46
CA ASN A 220 10.07 -37.58 15.47
C ASN A 220 9.42 -37.00 16.74
N ALA A 221 9.80 -35.79 17.14
CA ALA A 221 9.12 -35.12 18.26
C ALA A 221 7.68 -34.75 17.89
N GLN A 222 7.46 -34.26 16.66
CA GLN A 222 6.13 -33.91 16.16
C GLN A 222 5.22 -35.12 15.99
N SER A 223 5.74 -36.28 15.56
CA SER A 223 4.93 -37.50 15.42
C SER A 223 4.41 -38.06 16.75
N LYS A 224 4.94 -37.59 17.88
CA LYS A 224 4.50 -38.00 19.22
C LYS A 224 3.39 -37.10 19.80
N LEU A 225 3.15 -35.93 19.20
CA LEU A 225 2.11 -35.02 19.65
C LEU A 225 0.77 -35.29 18.96
N ALA A 226 -0.31 -35.07 19.69
CA ALA A 226 -1.65 -35.05 19.10
C ALA A 226 -1.81 -33.82 18.20
N ILE A 227 -2.64 -33.94 17.16
CA ILE A 227 -2.93 -32.86 16.20
C ILE A 227 -3.60 -31.65 16.89
N THR A 228 -4.21 -31.87 18.05
CA THR A 228 -4.85 -30.84 18.88
C THR A 228 -3.88 -30.07 19.78
N GLN A 229 -2.62 -30.50 19.88
CA GLN A 229 -1.60 -29.84 20.69
C GLN A 229 -0.75 -28.87 19.85
N ASP A 230 -0.19 -27.87 20.52
CA ASP A 230 0.73 -26.93 19.88
C ASP A 230 1.95 -27.67 19.31
N PRO A 231 2.37 -27.35 18.09
CA PRO A 231 3.42 -28.11 17.43
C PRO A 231 4.82 -27.87 18.03
N VAL A 232 5.66 -28.90 18.00
CA VAL A 232 7.06 -28.85 18.50
C VAL A 232 7.95 -27.95 17.63
N VAL A 233 7.55 -27.76 16.39
CA VAL A 233 8.27 -26.99 15.38
C VAL A 233 7.26 -26.23 14.54
N LYS A 234 7.45 -24.91 14.46
CA LYS A 234 6.66 -24.05 13.58
C LYS A 234 7.30 -23.99 12.20
N VAL A 235 6.51 -23.67 11.19
CA VAL A 235 6.98 -23.43 9.82
C VAL A 235 8.05 -22.34 9.81
N ALA A 236 7.88 -21.29 10.63
CA ALA A 236 8.87 -20.24 10.80
C ALA A 236 10.24 -20.77 11.26
N ASP A 237 10.28 -21.77 12.15
CA ASP A 237 11.53 -22.38 12.60
C ASP A 237 12.21 -23.18 11.49
N ILE A 238 11.42 -23.86 10.64
CA ILE A 238 11.92 -24.62 9.50
C ILE A 238 12.50 -23.67 8.45
N ILE A 239 11.79 -22.60 8.12
CA ILE A 239 12.25 -21.56 7.19
C ILE A 239 13.53 -20.90 7.73
N ALA A 240 13.57 -20.55 9.02
CA ALA A 240 14.77 -20.01 9.64
C ALA A 240 15.96 -20.99 9.53
N LYS A 241 15.70 -22.30 9.68
CA LYS A 241 16.75 -23.31 9.52
C LYS A 241 17.22 -23.46 8.07
N ILE A 242 16.32 -23.35 7.09
CA ILE A 242 16.66 -23.30 5.67
C ILE A 242 17.57 -22.10 5.40
N GLN A 243 17.20 -20.91 5.90
CA GLN A 243 17.97 -19.69 5.72
C GLN A 243 19.36 -19.79 6.35
N GLU A 244 19.45 -20.30 7.59
CA GLU A 244 20.73 -20.52 8.28
C GLU A 244 21.66 -21.44 7.46
N MET A 245 21.10 -22.51 6.90
CA MET A 245 21.85 -23.44 6.06
C MET A 245 22.26 -22.79 4.73
N GLU A 246 21.39 -21.99 4.13
CA GLU A 246 21.69 -21.23 2.92
C GLU A 246 22.78 -20.19 3.12
N ASP A 247 22.76 -19.48 4.24
CA ASP A 247 23.76 -18.46 4.58
C ASP A 247 25.15 -19.06 4.75
N VAL A 248 25.25 -20.31 5.22
CA VAL A 248 26.51 -21.04 5.36
C VAL A 248 26.94 -21.69 4.04
N CYS A 249 26.02 -22.30 3.30
CA CYS A 249 26.34 -23.11 2.13
C CYS A 249 26.46 -22.29 0.83
N ASN A 250 25.61 -21.28 0.62
CA ASN A 250 25.59 -20.51 -0.63
C ASN A 250 26.89 -19.73 -0.91
N PRO A 251 27.57 -19.11 0.07
CA PRO A 251 28.85 -18.43 -0.18
C PRO A 251 29.94 -19.37 -0.67
N VAL A 252 29.93 -20.61 -0.18
CA VAL A 252 30.90 -21.66 -0.56
C VAL A 252 30.57 -22.19 -1.95
N ILE A 253 29.30 -22.50 -2.22
CA ILE A 253 28.88 -23.16 -3.47
C ILE A 253 28.94 -22.23 -4.68
N ASN A 254 28.63 -20.95 -4.50
CA ASN A 254 28.58 -19.98 -5.59
C ASN A 254 29.91 -19.25 -5.81
N ARG A 255 31.01 -19.69 -5.17
CA ARG A 255 32.31 -19.06 -5.35
C ARG A 255 32.80 -19.30 -6.78
N PRO A 256 33.00 -18.25 -7.61
CA PRO A 256 33.44 -18.42 -8.98
C PRO A 256 34.85 -19.00 -9.03
N MET A 257 35.14 -19.77 -10.08
CA MET A 257 36.51 -20.20 -10.37
C MET A 257 37.41 -18.96 -10.54
N PRO A 258 38.60 -18.91 -9.93
CA PRO A 258 39.57 -17.85 -10.18
C PRO A 258 39.87 -17.79 -11.67
N THR A 259 39.52 -16.68 -12.33
CA THR A 259 39.92 -16.45 -13.72
C THR A 259 41.43 -16.32 -13.75
N VAL A 260 42.12 -17.21 -14.47
CA VAL A 260 43.55 -17.11 -14.72
C VAL A 260 43.77 -15.86 -15.55
N GLU A 261 44.29 -14.80 -14.94
CA GLU A 261 44.84 -13.66 -15.65
C GLU A 261 46.11 -14.17 -16.36
N GLU A 262 46.04 -14.34 -17.69
CA GLU A 262 47.20 -14.70 -18.50
C GLU A 262 48.29 -13.66 -18.26
N ALA A 263 49.43 -14.10 -17.73
CA ALA A 263 50.61 -13.27 -17.57
C ALA A 263 51.04 -12.71 -18.94
N PRO A 264 51.47 -11.44 -19.03
CA PRO A 264 51.83 -10.84 -20.31
C PRO A 264 53.04 -11.57 -20.90
N GLU A 265 52.93 -12.02 -22.14
CA GLU A 265 54.04 -12.60 -22.89
C GLU A 265 55.23 -11.63 -22.93
N VAL A 266 56.36 -12.09 -22.40
CA VAL A 266 57.63 -11.37 -22.48
C VAL A 266 58.16 -11.53 -23.90
N ASN A 267 58.06 -10.44 -24.66
CA ASN A 267 58.49 -10.30 -26.04
C ASN A 267 60.03 -10.20 -26.10
N ASP A 268 60.71 -11.27 -26.53
CA ASP A 268 62.15 -11.25 -26.82
C ASP A 268 62.37 -10.86 -28.30
N GLN A 269 62.61 -9.57 -28.53
CA GLN A 269 63.06 -9.04 -29.82
C GLN A 269 64.57 -9.24 -29.99
N LYS A 270 64.98 -9.90 -31.09
CA LYS A 270 66.29 -9.67 -31.72
C LYS A 270 66.13 -9.23 -33.17
N SER A 271 66.72 -8.06 -33.43
CA SER A 271 66.63 -7.24 -34.63
C SER A 271 67.24 -7.87 -35.89
N GLY A 272 66.64 -7.54 -37.03
CA GLY A 272 67.24 -7.63 -38.37
C GLY A 272 66.65 -6.52 -39.24
N ALA A 273 67.53 -5.66 -39.76
CA ALA A 273 67.25 -4.32 -40.25
C ALA A 273 66.69 -4.22 -41.68
N HIS A 274 66.21 -2.99 -41.98
CA HIS A 274 66.19 -2.33 -43.31
C HIS A 274 64.99 -2.68 -44.20
N ASN A 275 64.25 -1.75 -44.82
CA ASN A 275 64.57 -0.42 -45.34
C ASN A 275 63.26 0.39 -45.53
N GLY A 276 63.25 1.70 -45.28
CA GLY A 276 62.13 2.60 -45.66
C GLY A 276 62.31 3.16 -47.08
N PRO A 277 61.70 4.29 -47.48
CA PRO A 277 60.46 4.98 -47.04
C PRO A 277 59.47 5.09 -48.26
N THR A 278 58.28 5.70 -48.28
CA THR A 278 57.96 7.11 -48.03
C THR A 278 56.46 7.38 -48.30
N ALA A 279 55.86 8.24 -47.45
CA ALA A 279 54.93 9.35 -47.73
C ALA A 279 53.49 9.18 -48.29
N LYS A 280 52.55 9.75 -47.49
CA LYS A 280 51.35 10.57 -47.84
C LYS A 280 50.23 9.86 -48.65
N GLN A 281 48.93 10.08 -48.47
CA GLN A 281 48.02 11.08 -47.88
C GLN A 281 46.65 10.35 -47.82
N GLY A 282 45.80 10.43 -46.80
CA GLY A 282 44.96 11.57 -46.43
C GLY A 282 43.58 11.48 -47.10
N ALA A 283 42.49 11.29 -46.33
CA ALA A 283 41.15 11.84 -46.59
C ALA A 283 40.14 11.42 -45.50
N GLU A 284 39.48 12.44 -44.94
CA GLU A 284 38.34 12.41 -44.03
C GLU A 284 37.05 11.91 -44.70
N GLY A 285 36.05 11.51 -43.91
CA GLY A 285 34.69 11.32 -44.43
C GLY A 285 33.69 10.81 -43.38
N LYS A 286 32.69 11.64 -43.08
CA LYS A 286 31.67 11.58 -42.02
C LYS A 286 30.29 11.19 -42.61
N GLY A 287 29.37 10.66 -41.80
CA GLY A 287 27.91 10.61 -42.08
C GLY A 287 27.28 9.24 -41.75
N ASP A 288 26.45 9.02 -40.72
CA ASP A 288 25.09 9.49 -40.35
C ASP A 288 23.91 8.70 -40.97
N ALA A 289 22.90 8.44 -40.11
CA ALA A 289 21.47 8.19 -40.34
C ALA A 289 20.85 6.78 -40.57
N LYS A 290 19.98 6.42 -39.59
CA LYS A 290 18.53 6.04 -39.66
C LYS A 290 18.03 4.61 -39.97
N GLY A 291 17.01 4.21 -39.16
CA GLY A 291 15.78 3.46 -39.55
C GLY A 291 15.59 2.11 -38.85
N SER A 292 14.68 1.92 -37.86
CA SER A 292 13.24 1.51 -37.97
C SER A 292 13.01 0.23 -38.79
N GLN A 293 12.19 -0.80 -38.46
CA GLN A 293 11.01 -1.09 -37.60
C GLN A 293 10.92 -2.65 -37.49
N GLN A 294 10.59 -3.26 -36.35
CA GLN A 294 9.26 -3.76 -35.94
C GLN A 294 8.50 -4.69 -36.92
N THR A 295 8.22 -5.94 -36.53
CA THR A 295 6.88 -6.60 -36.56
C THR A 295 6.93 -8.04 -36.02
N LYS A 296 5.84 -8.42 -35.32
CA LYS A 296 5.53 -9.66 -34.61
C LYS A 296 4.63 -10.60 -35.47
N PRO A 297 4.37 -11.86 -35.04
CA PRO A 297 4.08 -13.01 -35.91
C PRO A 297 2.60 -13.31 -36.15
N GLY A 298 2.33 -14.16 -37.14
CA GLY A 298 1.03 -14.73 -37.48
C GLY A 298 1.01 -16.27 -37.44
N THR A 299 -0.09 -16.79 -36.91
CA THR A 299 -0.54 -18.18 -36.78
C THR A 299 -0.86 -18.86 -38.12
N LYS A 300 -0.68 -20.20 -38.19
CA LYS A 300 -1.38 -21.07 -39.16
C LYS A 300 -1.71 -22.44 -38.56
N GLU A 301 -2.99 -22.77 -38.61
CA GLU A 301 -3.56 -24.12 -38.63
C GLU A 301 -3.15 -24.85 -39.92
N MET A 302 -3.06 -26.19 -39.86
CA MET A 302 -3.18 -27.04 -41.04
C MET A 302 -3.77 -28.40 -40.62
N GLU A 303 -4.88 -28.72 -41.29
CA GLU A 303 -5.65 -29.95 -41.28
C GLU A 303 -5.14 -30.89 -42.39
N VAL A 304 -5.56 -32.16 -42.32
CA VAL A 304 -5.57 -33.22 -43.36
C VAL A 304 -4.30 -34.08 -43.50
N ASP A 305 -4.32 -35.29 -42.90
CA ASP A 305 -4.78 -36.52 -43.58
C ASP A 305 -5.40 -37.49 -42.54
#